data_AF-A0A8S8ZD46-F1
#
_entry.id   AF-A0A8S8ZD46-F1
#
_cell.length_a   1.000
_cell.length_b   1.000
_cell.length_c   1.000
_cell.angle_alpha   90.00
_cell.angle_beta   90.00
_cell.angle_gamma   90.00
#
_symmetry.space_group_name_H-M   'P 1'
#
loop_
_entity.id
_entity.type
_entity.pdbx_description
1 polymer ?
#
loop_
_entity_poly.entity_id
_entity_poly.type
_entity_poly.pdbx_seq_one_letter_code
_entity_poly.pdbx_strand_id
1 'polypeptide(L)'
;MSENSPIKDALYENIENVGEEKIHQLLLNDKFSEIFEKIGEPVIQDIKSIEEYEKYGTLAESFTHYLFTEMLIPSQRKISFENIELDMIIPNLEELRKNNDNAIVILFF
;
A
#
# COMPACT_ATOMS: atom_id res chain seq x y z
N MET A 1 1.36 -8.69 16.59
CA MET A 1 -0.03 -8.24 16.81
C MET A 1 -0.04 -6.79 16.39
N SER A 2 -0.61 -6.48 15.22
CA SER A 2 -0.64 -5.11 14.71
C SER A 2 -1.46 -4.24 15.67
N GLU A 3 -0.93 -3.09 16.06
CA GLU A 3 -1.76 -2.02 16.59
C GLU A 3 -2.89 -1.77 15.58
N ASN A 4 -4.14 -1.87 16.02
CA ASN A 4 -5.30 -1.61 15.16
C ASN A 4 -5.23 -0.15 14.70
N SER A 5 -4.98 0.05 13.41
CA SER A 5 -5.01 1.35 12.79
C SER A 5 -6.38 1.52 12.16
N PRO A 6 -7.18 2.52 12.58
CA PRO A 6 -8.49 2.78 11.98
C PRO A 6 -8.43 2.97 10.46
N ILE A 7 -7.30 3.49 9.95
CA ILE A 7 -7.04 3.64 8.50
C ILE A 7 -6.98 2.28 7.82
N LYS A 8 -6.25 1.31 8.40
CA LYS A 8 -6.11 -0.04 7.84
C LYS A 8 -7.43 -0.79 7.92
N ASP A 9 -8.12 -0.67 9.05
CA ASP A 9 -9.42 -1.33 9.25
C ASP A 9 -10.44 -0.86 8.20
N ALA A 10 -10.58 0.47 8.02
CA ALA A 10 -11.47 1.03 7.01
C ALA A 10 -11.05 0.68 5.57
N LEU A 11 -9.74 0.65 5.29
CA LEU A 11 -9.24 0.26 3.97
C LEU A 11 -9.64 -1.17 3.62
N TYR A 12 -9.41 -2.13 4.53
CA TYR A 12 -9.74 -3.53 4.28
C TYR A 12 -11.25 -3.78 4.26
N GLU A 13 -12.04 -3.06 5.07
CA GLU A 13 -13.50 -3.07 4.97
C GLU A 13 -13.97 -2.60 3.58
N ASN A 14 -13.40 -1.53 3.04
CA ASN A 14 -13.74 -1.06 1.69
C ASN A 14 -13.34 -2.08 0.60
N ILE A 15 -12.18 -2.73 0.73
CA ILE A 15 -11.74 -3.80 -0.17
C ILE A 15 -12.77 -4.94 -0.17
N GLU A 16 -13.17 -5.40 1.02
CA GLU A 16 -14.18 -6.45 1.18
C GLU A 16 -15.54 -6.05 0.57
N ASN A 17 -15.96 -4.81 0.79
CA ASN A 17 -17.22 -4.28 0.25
C ASN A 17 -17.24 -4.16 -1.28
N VAL A 18 -16.11 -3.83 -1.92
CA VAL A 18 -16.01 -3.79 -3.38
C VAL A 18 -15.94 -5.20 -3.97
N GLY A 19 -15.24 -6.12 -3.29
CA GLY A 19 -15.09 -7.51 -3.68
C GLY A 19 -13.93 -7.76 -4.66
N GLU A 20 -13.19 -8.84 -4.42
CA GLU A 20 -11.98 -9.22 -5.14
C GLU A 20 -12.18 -9.30 -6.67
N GLU A 21 -13.23 -9.99 -7.13
CA GLU A 21 -13.51 -10.13 -8.57
C GLU A 21 -13.67 -8.76 -9.28
N LYS A 22 -14.32 -7.81 -8.60
CA LYS A 22 -14.53 -6.47 -9.16
C LYS A 22 -13.22 -5.70 -9.19
N ILE A 23 -12.40 -5.81 -8.14
CA ILE A 23 -11.08 -5.18 -8.08
C ILE A 23 -10.18 -5.72 -9.18
N HIS A 24 -10.13 -7.05 -9.38
CA HIS A 24 -9.38 -7.67 -10.47
C HIS A 24 -9.84 -7.18 -11.84
N GLN A 25 -11.15 -7.09 -12.08
CA GLN A 25 -11.67 -6.52 -13.32
C GLN A 25 -11.22 -5.08 -13.53
N LEU A 26 -11.21 -4.25 -12.48
CA LEU A 26 -10.75 -2.86 -12.60
C LEU A 26 -9.25 -2.78 -12.88
N LEU A 27 -8.44 -3.62 -12.24
CA LEU A 27 -6.98 -3.71 -12.49
C LEU A 27 -6.69 -4.14 -13.93
N LEU A 28 -7.36 -5.17 -14.43
CA LEU A 28 -7.20 -5.67 -15.81
C LEU A 28 -7.61 -4.64 -16.88
N ASN A 29 -8.43 -3.65 -16.52
CA ASN A 29 -8.91 -2.61 -17.42
C ASN A 29 -8.22 -1.25 -17.16
N ASP A 30 -7.12 -1.23 -16.42
CA ASP A 30 -6.35 -0.03 -16.04
C ASP A 30 -7.21 1.06 -15.38
N LYS A 31 -8.26 0.69 -14.64
CA LYS A 31 -9.20 1.61 -13.99
C LYS A 31 -8.74 2.03 -12.60
N PHE A 32 -7.46 2.40 -12.46
CA PHE A 32 -6.84 2.73 -11.17
C PHE A 32 -7.55 3.87 -10.41
N SER A 33 -8.03 4.91 -11.12
CA SER A 33 -8.79 6.00 -10.50
C SER A 33 -10.08 5.48 -9.86
N GLU A 34 -10.81 4.58 -10.52
CA GLU A 34 -12.05 4.00 -9.98
C GLU A 34 -11.77 3.10 -8.77
N ILE A 35 -10.64 2.39 -8.76
CA ILE A 35 -10.20 1.61 -7.59
C ILE A 35 -9.94 2.56 -6.41
N PHE A 36 -9.24 3.67 -6.64
CA PHE A 36 -8.96 4.65 -5.60
C PHE A 36 -10.23 5.32 -5.07
N GLU A 37 -11.13 5.77 -5.95
CA GLU A 37 -12.41 6.39 -5.58
C GLU A 37 -13.29 5.45 -4.73
N LYS A 38 -13.27 4.14 -5.03
CA LYS A 38 -14.08 3.16 -4.31
C LYS A 38 -13.47 2.68 -2.99
N ILE A 39 -12.14 2.67 -2.90
CA ILE A 39 -11.44 2.01 -1.79
C ILE A 39 -10.67 3.00 -0.91
N GLY A 40 -9.86 3.87 -1.53
CA GLY A 40 -8.94 4.76 -0.81
C GLY A 40 -9.58 6.09 -0.41
N GLU A 41 -10.37 6.71 -1.29
CA GLU A 41 -11.00 8.01 -1.03
C GLU A 41 -11.96 7.98 0.19
N PRO A 42 -12.80 6.94 0.40
CA PRO A 42 -13.67 6.90 1.57
C PRO A 42 -12.89 6.88 2.88
N VAL A 43 -11.74 6.20 2.94
CA VAL A 43 -10.87 6.18 4.13
C VAL A 43 -10.42 7.60 4.52
N ILE A 44 -10.09 8.42 3.53
CA ILE A 44 -9.66 9.82 3.75
C ILE A 44 -10.82 10.68 4.27
N GLN A 45 -12.01 10.47 3.72
CA GLN A 45 -13.22 11.25 4.01
C GLN A 45 -13.84 10.91 5.36
N ASP A 46 -13.88 9.61 5.70
CA ASP A 46 -14.58 9.10 6.88
C ASP A 46 -13.75 9.27 8.16
N ILE A 47 -12.42 9.22 8.06
CA ILE A 47 -11.52 9.31 9.21
C ILE A 47 -10.94 10.72 9.33
N LYS A 48 -11.54 11.51 10.21
CA LYS A 48 -11.18 12.93 10.46
C LYS A 48 -10.34 13.16 11.71
N SER A 49 -10.26 12.18 12.61
CA SER A 49 -9.64 12.32 13.93
C SER A 49 -8.14 12.03 13.95
N ILE A 50 -7.57 11.58 12.82
CA ILE A 50 -6.15 11.26 12.66
C ILE A 50 -5.50 12.42 11.93
N GLU A 51 -4.27 12.74 12.33
CA GLU A 51 -3.44 13.77 11.69
C GLU A 51 -3.26 13.44 10.20
N GLU A 52 -3.27 14.45 9.33
CA GLU A 52 -3.36 14.25 7.88
C GLU A 52 -2.17 13.46 7.34
N TYR A 53 -0.97 13.80 7.76
CA TYR A 53 0.25 13.14 7.31
C TYR A 53 0.29 11.67 7.74
N GLU A 54 -0.02 11.36 9.01
CA GLU A 54 -0.18 9.97 9.47
C GLU A 54 -1.26 9.21 8.67
N LYS A 55 -2.39 9.86 8.40
CA LYS A 55 -3.51 9.28 7.64
C LYS A 55 -3.10 8.93 6.22
N TYR A 56 -2.52 9.88 5.48
CA TYR A 56 -2.12 9.66 4.10
C TYR A 56 -0.96 8.68 3.98
N GLY A 57 0.05 8.76 4.85
CA GLY A 57 1.17 7.82 4.86
C GLY A 57 0.72 6.39 5.13
N THR A 58 -0.12 6.18 6.15
CA THR A 58 -0.65 4.86 6.49
C THR A 58 -1.52 4.27 5.38
N LEU A 59 -2.36 5.10 4.75
CA LEU A 59 -3.19 4.68 3.62
C LEU A 59 -2.32 4.31 2.42
N ALA A 60 -1.35 5.15 2.07
CA ALA A 60 -0.46 4.92 0.93
C ALA A 60 0.37 3.64 1.11
N GLU A 61 0.97 3.42 2.29
CA GLU A 61 1.73 2.19 2.59
C GLU A 61 0.84 0.94 2.46
N SER A 62 -0.33 0.96 3.10
CA SER A 62 -1.21 -0.21 3.20
C SER A 62 -1.90 -0.52 1.87
N PHE A 63 -2.35 0.50 1.16
CA PHE A 63 -3.04 0.33 -0.12
C PHE A 63 -2.06 -0.07 -1.23
N THR A 64 -0.85 0.50 -1.25
CA THR A 64 0.21 0.05 -2.17
C THR A 64 0.55 -1.41 -1.94
N HIS A 65 0.67 -1.83 -0.67
CA HIS A 65 0.92 -3.24 -0.35
C HIS A 65 -0.17 -4.18 -0.88
N TYR A 66 -1.43 -3.81 -0.69
CA TYR A 66 -2.57 -4.56 -1.23
C TYR A 66 -2.47 -4.67 -2.76
N LEU A 67 -2.34 -3.53 -3.45
CA LEU A 67 -2.26 -3.49 -4.92
C LEU A 67 -1.10 -4.33 -5.47
N PHE A 68 0.07 -4.27 -4.84
CA PHE A 68 1.22 -5.10 -5.27
C PHE A 68 0.97 -6.58 -5.06
N THR A 69 0.24 -6.95 -4.00
CA THR A 69 -0.17 -8.34 -3.77
C THR A 69 -1.09 -8.83 -4.88
N GLU A 70 -2.13 -8.05 -5.22
CA GLU A 70 -3.08 -8.38 -6.29
C GLU A 70 -2.40 -8.46 -7.67
N MET A 71 -1.43 -7.59 -7.93
CA MET A 71 -0.67 -7.56 -9.19
C MET A 71 0.52 -8.53 -9.22
N LEU A 72 0.76 -9.30 -8.14
CA LEU A 72 1.90 -10.20 -7.99
C LEU A 72 3.26 -9.51 -8.18
N ILE A 73 3.34 -8.22 -7.82
CA ILE A 73 4.58 -7.46 -7.84
C ILE A 73 5.43 -7.87 -6.62
N PRO A 74 6.62 -8.47 -6.82
CA PRO A 74 7.47 -8.87 -5.71
C PRO A 74 7.87 -7.63 -4.92
N SER A 75 7.59 -7.63 -3.62
CA SER A 75 8.00 -6.55 -2.74
C SER A 75 8.26 -7.07 -1.32
N GLN A 76 9.13 -6.36 -0.62
CA GLN A 76 9.39 -6.57 0.80
C GLN A 76 9.06 -5.28 1.56
N ARG A 77 8.58 -5.40 2.81
CA ARG A 77 8.16 -4.26 3.63
C ARG A 77 8.89 -4.20 4.96
N LYS A 78 8.98 -3.00 5.55
CA LYS A 78 9.53 -2.75 6.89
C LYS A 78 10.93 -3.36 7.04
N ILE A 79 11.84 -2.89 6.20
CA ILE A 79 13.18 -3.45 6.04
C ILE A 79 14.19 -2.48 6.61
N SER A 80 15.15 -2.98 7.38
CA SER A 80 16.31 -2.20 7.80
C SER A 80 17.47 -2.42 6.82
N PHE A 81 17.98 -1.34 6.23
CA PHE A 81 19.14 -1.36 5.34
C PHE A 81 20.11 -0.23 5.70
N GLU A 82 21.35 -0.56 6.03
CA GLU A 82 22.39 0.41 6.42
C GLU A 82 21.95 1.38 7.54
N ASN A 83 21.19 0.88 8.51
CA ASN A 83 20.57 1.65 9.61
C ASN A 83 19.50 2.66 9.16
N ILE A 84 18.99 2.53 7.94
CA ILE A 84 17.83 3.26 7.43
C ILE A 84 16.65 2.30 7.41
N GLU A 85 15.53 2.72 8.02
CA GLU A 85 14.26 1.99 7.92
C GLU A 85 13.59 2.35 6.60
N LEU A 86 13.28 1.32 5.82
CA LEU A 86 12.65 1.42 4.51
C LEU A 86 11.24 0.83 4.60
N ASP A 87 10.26 1.57 4.09
CA ASP A 87 8.87 1.12 4.10
C ASP A 87 8.67 -0.04 3.13
N MET A 88 9.20 0.08 1.91
CA MET A 88 9.07 -0.95 0.89
C MET A 88 10.23 -0.99 -0.11
N ILE A 89 10.55 -2.18 -0.61
CA ILE A 89 11.51 -2.40 -1.70
C ILE A 89 10.89 -3.33 -2.75
N ILE A 90 11.12 -3.04 -4.03
CA ILE A 90 10.85 -3.90 -5.18
C ILE A 90 12.19 -4.23 -5.86
N PRO A 91 12.50 -5.49 -6.21
CA PRO A 91 11.75 -6.68 -5.83
C PRO A 91 12.04 -7.09 -4.38
N ASN A 92 13.27 -6.89 -3.90
CA ASN A 92 13.73 -7.31 -2.57
C ASN A 92 15.11 -6.69 -2.23
N LEU A 93 15.51 -6.87 -0.97
CA LEU A 93 16.79 -6.42 -0.42
C LEU A 93 18.02 -7.10 -1.03
N GLU A 94 17.88 -8.35 -1.50
CA GLU A 94 18.99 -9.09 -2.11
C GLU A 94 19.42 -8.43 -3.42
N GLU A 95 18.45 -8.02 -4.25
CA GLU A 95 18.73 -7.31 -5.50
C GLU A 95 19.31 -5.91 -5.25
N LEU A 96 18.80 -5.17 -4.27
CA LEU A 96 19.39 -3.89 -3.85
C LEU A 96 20.86 -4.05 -3.47
N ARG A 97 21.21 -5.09 -2.69
CA ARG A 97 22.60 -5.36 -2.26
C ARG A 97 23.52 -5.76 -3.42
N LYS A 98 22.99 -6.38 -4.47
CA LYS A 98 23.77 -6.77 -5.65
C LYS A 98 24.07 -5.55 -6.52
N ASN A 99 23.04 -4.76 -6.82
CA ASN A 99 23.13 -3.54 -7.62
C ASN A 99 21.95 -2.62 -7.30
N ASN A 100 22.23 -1.35 -6.98
CA ASN A 100 21.19 -0.37 -6.68
C ASN A 100 20.24 -0.11 -7.86
N ASP A 101 20.69 -0.30 -9.10
CA ASP A 101 19.84 -0.15 -10.29
C ASP A 101 18.80 -1.29 -10.45
N ASN A 102 18.94 -2.38 -9.70
CA ASN A 102 18.03 -3.54 -9.76
C ASN A 102 16.82 -3.40 -8.82
N ALA A 103 16.76 -2.34 -8.01
CA ALA A 103 15.74 -2.20 -7.00
C ALA A 103 15.14 -0.78 -6.96
N ILE A 104 13.87 -0.72 -6.59
CA ILE A 104 13.14 0.51 -6.29
C ILE A 104 12.88 0.53 -4.79
N VAL A 105 13.27 1.62 -4.14
CA VAL A 105 12.98 1.90 -2.74
C VAL A 105 11.82 2.89 -2.67
N ILE A 106 10.83 2.60 -1.83
CA ILE A 106 9.66 3.47 -1.60
C ILE A 106 9.63 3.84 -0.13
N LEU A 107 9.44 5.13 0.12
CA LEU A 107 9.28 5.72 1.44
C LEU A 107 7.97 6.52 1.46
N PHE A 108 7.09 6.18 2.40
CA PHE A 108 5.82 6.86 2.64
C PHE A 108 6.05 7.80 3.82
N PHE A 109 6.51 9.01 3.50
CA PHE A 109 6.62 10.10 4.44
C PHE A 109 5.21 10.57 4.76
#